data_AF-A0A1R1LB28-F1
#
_entry.id   AF-A0A1R1LB28-F1
#
_cell.length_a   1.000
_cell.length_b   1.000
_cell.length_c   1.000
_cell.angle_alpha   90.00
_cell.angle_beta   90.00
_cell.angle_gamma   90.00
#
_symmetry.space_group_name_H-M   'P 1'
#
loop_
_entity.id
_entity.type
_entity.pdbx_description
1 polymer ?
#
loop_
_entity_poly.entity_id
_entity_poly.type
_entity_poly.pdbx_seq_one_letter_code
_entity_poly.pdbx_strand_id
1 'polypeptide(L)'
;MEHADGVEARPQHTAAVLDQVTDADDVVVTERGKPRWRVSTFGDRDTALERLQREGRYTPPAGEPAPWPRHPGGPTYTTAEADTLLDEMRGDH
;
A
#
# COMPACT_ATOMS: atom_id res chain seq x y z
N MET A 1 7.88 -3.81 -22.81
CA MET A 1 8.17 -2.56 -23.55
C MET A 1 7.19 -1.54 -22.99
N GLU A 2 7.59 -0.89 -21.90
CA GLU A 2 6.73 -0.02 -21.10
C GLU A 2 6.82 1.40 -21.71
N HIS A 3 5.75 1.81 -22.38
CA HIS A 3 5.61 3.15 -22.94
C HIS A 3 5.21 4.11 -21.81
N ALA A 4 6.19 4.61 -21.06
CA ALA A 4 5.98 5.76 -20.18
C ALA A 4 6.03 7.03 -21.03
N ASP A 5 4.85 7.56 -21.39
CA ASP A 5 4.72 8.84 -22.07
C ASP A 5 5.12 9.95 -21.08
N GLY A 6 6.31 10.53 -21.28
CA GLY A 6 6.92 11.47 -20.34
C GLY A 6 6.49 12.90 -20.64
N VAL A 7 5.71 13.51 -19.75
CA VAL A 7 5.24 14.90 -19.90
C VAL A 7 6.21 15.87 -19.21
N GLU A 8 6.57 16.95 -19.90
CA GLU A 8 7.44 18.02 -19.37
C GLU A 8 6.63 18.96 -18.45
N ALA A 9 7.12 19.21 -17.24
CA ALA A 9 6.45 20.10 -16.28
C ALA A 9 6.56 21.58 -16.68
N ARG A 10 5.44 22.18 -17.08
CA ARG A 10 5.25 23.64 -17.13
C ARG A 10 4.12 24.05 -16.18
N PRO A 11 4.27 25.09 -15.35
CA PRO A 11 3.25 25.49 -14.36
C PRO A 11 1.92 25.95 -15.01
N GLN A 12 1.90 26.15 -16.32
CA GLN A 12 0.75 26.56 -17.13
C GLN A 12 -0.10 25.37 -17.61
N HIS A 13 0.41 24.13 -17.46
CA HIS A 13 -0.23 22.90 -17.95
C HIS A 13 -0.60 21.94 -16.83
N THR A 14 -0.52 22.35 -15.56
CA THR A 14 -0.80 21.50 -14.40
C THR A 14 -2.18 20.85 -14.50
N ALA A 15 -3.22 21.57 -14.95
CA ALA A 15 -4.55 21.02 -15.12
C ALA A 15 -4.62 19.92 -16.20
N ALA A 16 -3.90 20.08 -17.31
CA ALA A 16 -3.87 19.09 -18.39
C ALA A 16 -3.08 17.83 -18.00
N VAL A 17 -2.04 17.97 -17.18
CA VAL A 17 -1.29 16.82 -16.63
C VAL A 17 -2.18 16.06 -15.64
N LEU A 18 -2.92 16.75 -14.77
CA LEU A 18 -3.82 16.13 -13.81
C LEU A 18 -5.01 15.43 -14.48
N ASP A 19 -5.51 15.94 -15.61
CA ASP A 19 -6.61 15.33 -16.38
C ASP A 19 -6.21 13.99 -17.04
N GLN A 20 -4.91 13.75 -17.24
CA GLN A 20 -4.38 12.52 -17.81
C GLN A 20 -4.11 11.42 -16.77
N VAL A 21 -4.10 11.75 -15.47
CA VAL A 21 -3.87 10.77 -14.40
C VAL A 21 -5.17 10.01 -14.16
N THR A 22 -5.14 8.70 -14.35
CA THR A 22 -6.29 7.82 -14.07
C THR A 22 -5.89 6.75 -13.05
N ASP A 23 -6.85 6.06 -12.44
CA ASP A 23 -6.55 4.97 -11.49
C ASP A 23 -5.74 3.81 -12.13
N ALA A 24 -5.73 3.72 -13.46
CA ALA A 24 -5.00 2.70 -14.21
C ALA A 24 -3.60 3.17 -14.64
N ASP A 25 -3.39 4.47 -14.83
CA ASP A 25 -2.21 5.03 -15.48
C ASP A 25 -1.64 6.22 -14.70
N ASP A 26 -0.40 6.04 -14.22
CA ASP A 26 0.38 7.07 -13.55
C ASP A 26 1.15 7.93 -14.55
N VAL A 27 1.26 9.22 -14.26
CA VAL A 27 2.03 10.15 -15.10
C VAL A 27 3.40 10.39 -14.49
N VAL A 28 4.45 10.10 -15.27
CA VAL A 28 5.84 10.41 -14.89
C VAL A 28 6.20 11.80 -15.41
N VAL A 29 6.43 12.71 -14.47
CA VAL A 29 6.83 14.08 -14.77
C VAL A 29 8.35 14.14 -14.84
N THR A 30 8.85 14.60 -15.99
CA THR A 30 10.28 14.78 -16.22
C THR A 30 10.71 16.24 -16.06
N GLU A 31 11.87 16.44 -15.45
CA GLU A 31 12.55 17.72 -15.34
C GLU A 31 13.89 17.61 -16.07
N ARG A 32 14.11 18.43 -17.10
CA ARG A 32 15.29 18.36 -17.99
C ARG A 32 15.49 16.97 -18.60
N GLY A 33 14.40 16.31 -19.00
CA GLY A 33 14.40 14.97 -19.58
C GLY A 33 14.70 13.83 -18.59
N LYS A 34 14.80 14.13 -17.28
CA LYS A 34 14.98 13.12 -16.23
C LYS A 34 13.70 12.93 -15.43
N PRO A 35 13.24 11.69 -15.20
CA PRO A 35 12.08 11.44 -14.36
C PRO A 35 12.38 11.92 -12.94
N ARG A 36 11.54 12.84 -12.44
CA ARG A 36 11.76 13.54 -11.17
C ARG A 36 10.61 13.32 -10.20
N TRP A 37 9.39 13.21 -10.70
CA TRP A 37 8.18 13.00 -9.92
C TRP A 37 7.25 12.03 -10.64
N ARG A 38 6.49 11.25 -9.87
CA ARG A 38 5.38 10.42 -10.36
C ARG A 38 4.10 10.94 -9.72
N VAL A 39 3.08 11.18 -10.54
CA VAL A 39 1.77 11.66 -10.11
C VAL A 39 0.77 10.53 -10.31
N SER A 40 0.04 10.22 -9.24
CA SER A 40 -0.96 9.15 -9.17
C SER A 40 -2.28 9.72 -8.65
N THR A 41 -3.41 9.13 -9.03
CA THR A 41 -4.70 9.47 -8.41
C THR A 41 -4.67 9.10 -6.93
N PHE A 42 -5.38 9.90 -6.12
CA PHE A 42 -5.60 9.60 -4.70
C PHE A 42 -7.10 9.67 -4.44
N GLY A 43 -7.71 8.51 -4.21
CA GLY A 43 -9.13 8.37 -3.86
C GLY A 43 -9.32 7.18 -2.91
N ASP A 44 -10.52 7.09 -2.31
CA ASP A 44 -10.90 6.02 -1.35
C ASP A 44 -10.76 4.59 -1.90
N ARG A 45 -10.72 4.43 -3.23
CA ARG A 45 -10.44 3.16 -3.93
C ARG A 45 -8.95 2.89 -4.19
N ASP A 46 -8.05 3.83 -3.93
CA ASP A 46 -6.60 3.63 -4.12
C ASP A 46 -5.92 3.45 -2.76
N THR A 47 -6.46 2.53 -1.96
CA THR A 47 -5.81 2.16 -0.70
C THR A 47 -4.47 1.48 -1.04
N ALA A 48 -3.44 1.72 -0.23
CA ALA A 48 -2.12 1.13 -0.45
C ALA A 48 -2.15 -0.41 -0.63
N LEU A 49 -3.16 -1.08 -0.05
CA LEU A 49 -3.38 -2.52 -0.20
C LEU A 49 -3.87 -2.90 -1.60
N GLU A 50 -4.75 -2.13 -2.23
CA GLU A 50 -5.20 -2.37 -3.60
C GLU A 50 -4.05 -2.25 -4.60
N ARG A 51 -3.15 -1.27 -4.38
CA ARG A 51 -1.92 -1.14 -5.15
C ARG A 51 -1.00 -2.35 -4.97
N LEU A 52 -0.76 -2.76 -3.73
CA LEU A 52 0.05 -3.94 -3.44
C LEU A 52 -0.56 -5.22 -4.03
N GLN A 53 -1.90 -5.32 -4.08
CA GLN A 53 -2.61 -6.42 -4.74
C GLN A 53 -2.32 -6.43 -6.24
N ARG A 54 -2.43 -5.27 -6.90
CA ARG A 54 -2.17 -5.10 -8.34
C ARG A 54 -0.72 -5.42 -8.70
N GLU A 55 0.22 -5.03 -7.85
CA GLU A 55 1.65 -5.35 -7.98
C GLU A 55 1.97 -6.83 -7.70
N GLY A 56 0.98 -7.65 -7.30
CA GLY A 56 1.18 -9.05 -6.92
C GLY A 56 1.97 -9.23 -5.63
N ARG A 57 2.17 -8.15 -4.87
CA ARG A 57 2.93 -8.14 -3.59
C ARG A 57 2.04 -8.39 -2.38
N TYR A 58 0.73 -8.36 -2.57
CA TYR A 58 -0.28 -8.67 -1.57
C TYR A 58 -1.34 -9.57 -2.20
N THR A 59 -1.78 -10.57 -1.45
CA THR A 59 -2.96 -11.37 -1.80
C THR A 59 -4.02 -11.08 -0.75
N PRO A 60 -5.22 -10.61 -1.13
CA PRO A 60 -6.26 -10.33 -0.16
C PRO A 60 -6.65 -11.61 0.60
N PRO A 61 -7.11 -11.48 1.86
CA PRO A 61 -7.61 -12.62 2.61
C PRO A 61 -8.77 -13.28 1.86
N ALA A 62 -8.93 -14.59 2.06
CA ALA A 62 -10.06 -15.32 1.51
C ALA A 62 -11.38 -14.69 1.95
N GLY A 63 -12.33 -14.55 1.01
CA GLY A 63 -13.67 -14.01 1.31
C GLY A 63 -14.43 -14.84 2.34
N GLU A 64 -14.09 -16.12 2.46
CA GLU A 64 -14.55 -17.01 3.53
C GLU A 64 -13.32 -17.61 4.24
N PRO A 65 -12.86 -17.00 5.34
CA PRO A 65 -11.70 -17.50 6.07
C PRO A 65 -12.04 -18.82 6.78
N ALA A 66 -11.06 -19.72 6.85
CA ALA A 66 -11.20 -20.92 7.65
C ALA A 66 -11.50 -20.55 9.12
N PRO A 67 -12.36 -21.32 9.81
CA PRO A 67 -12.66 -21.05 11.21
C PRO A 67 -11.40 -21.20 12.05
N TRP A 68 -11.30 -20.36 13.08
CA TRP A 68 -10.18 -20.44 14.01
C TRP A 68 -10.13 -21.81 14.69
N PRO A 69 -8.96 -22.44 14.84
CA PRO A 69 -8.85 -23.73 15.50
C PRO A 69 -9.28 -23.63 16.97
N ARG A 70 -10.03 -24.64 17.46
CA ARG A 70 -10.41 -24.73 18.88
C ARG A 70 -9.21 -24.87 19.82
N HIS A 71 -8.12 -25.42 19.29
CA HIS A 71 -6.85 -25.58 19.97
C HIS A 71 -5.77 -25.02 19.05
N PRO A 72 -5.45 -23.71 19.16
CA PRO A 72 -4.37 -23.13 18.38
C PRO A 72 -3.06 -23.87 18.73
N GLY A 73 -2.28 -24.21 17.69
CA GLY A 73 -0.98 -24.82 17.89
C GLY A 73 -0.01 -23.79 18.48
N GLY A 74 0.31 -23.92 19.76
CA GLY A 74 1.21 -23.02 20.47
C GLY A 74 1.25 -23.34 21.96
N PRO A 75 2.15 -22.68 22.71
CA PRO A 75 2.14 -22.78 24.16
C PRO A 75 0.80 -22.30 24.72
N THR A 76 0.23 -23.05 25.65
CA THR A 76 -0.94 -22.59 26.39
C THR A 76 -0.45 -21.62 27.46
N TYR A 77 -0.74 -20.35 27.28
CA TYR A 77 -0.47 -19.33 28.29
C TYR A 77 -1.68 -19.19 29.21
N THR A 78 -1.41 -19.13 30.51
CA THR A 78 -2.36 -18.58 31.47
C THR A 78 -2.48 -17.07 31.26
N THR A 79 -3.56 -16.47 31.75
CA THR A 79 -3.76 -15.02 31.69
C THR A 79 -2.59 -14.26 32.31
N ALA A 80 -2.08 -14.73 33.45
CA ALA A 80 -0.94 -14.10 34.13
C ALA A 80 0.34 -14.13 33.29
N GLU A 81 0.64 -15.25 32.63
CA GLU A 81 1.82 -15.34 31.75
C GLU A 81 1.68 -14.45 30.52
N ALA A 82 0.47 -14.33 29.96
CA ALA A 82 0.20 -13.42 28.86
C ALA A 82 0.37 -11.95 29.27
N ASP A 83 -0.10 -11.57 30.46
CA ASP A 83 0.04 -10.22 30.99
C ASP A 83 1.52 -9.85 31.21
N THR A 84 2.32 -10.75 31.79
CA THR A 84 3.76 -10.55 31.95
C THR A 84 4.47 -10.36 30.60
N LEU A 85 4.17 -11.18 29.59
CA LEU A 85 4.77 -11.03 28.27
C LEU A 85 4.42 -9.69 27.61
N LEU A 86 3.18 -9.21 27.79
CA LEU A 86 2.74 -7.91 27.27
C LEU A 86 3.44 -6.74 27.98
N ASP A 87 3.66 -6.87 29.28
CA ASP A 87 4.40 -5.91 30.10
C ASP A 87 5.88 -5.82 29.66
N GLU A 88 6.53 -6.97 29.49
CA GLU A 88 7.89 -7.08 28.94
C GLU A 88 8.02 -6.43 27.55
N MET A 89 7.05 -6.66 26.66
CA MET A 89 7.05 -6.08 25.31
C MET A 89 6.81 -4.57 25.28
N ARG A 90 6.05 -4.03 26.23
CA ARG A 90 5.85 -2.58 26.36
C ARG A 90 7.08 -1.87 26.89
N GLY A 91 7.95 -2.60 27.60
CA GLY A 91 9.12 -2.02 28.25
C GLY A 91 8.76 -1.15 29.45
N ASP A 92 7.57 -1.35 30.04
CA ASP A 92 7.15 -0.73 31.29
C ASP A 92 7.80 -1.49 32.45
N HIS A 93 9.09 -1.25 32.69
CA HIS A 93 9.83 -1.84 33.80
C HIS A 93 10.70 -0.82 34.53
#